data_AF-A0A232LSQ5-F1
#
_entry.id   AF-A0A232LSQ5-F1
#
_cell.length_a   1.000
_cell.length_b   1.000
_cell.length_c   1.000
_cell.angle_alpha   90.00
_cell.angle_beta   90.00
_cell.angle_gamma   90.00
#
_symmetry.space_group_name_H-M   'P 1'
#
loop_
_entity.id
_entity.type
_entity.pdbx_description
1 polymer ?
#
loop_
_entity_poly.entity_id
_entity_poly.type
_entity_poly.pdbx_seq_one_letter_code
_entity_poly.pdbx_strand_id
1 'polypeptide(L)'
;MSAIFGSYGLNLVFGDFKASTSTYTKVPDIVCTDLSGQLRFISEIKTPWVLDHFLQPAIEDEMDLRSVLGQIAMYLRETSLKYGFVSTYEETIFLRQELVAGNWGLQYSPVIGHSTSATVITPANFSGTVSLRQCFWHLSALARAGHVAMNTLPEAKWTTNRRRY
;
A
#
# COMPACT_ATOMS: atom_id res chain seq x y z
N MET A 1 -9.95 -12.86 2.90
CA MET A 1 -9.31 -12.21 4.07
C MET A 1 -10.29 -11.83 5.17
N SER A 2 -11.50 -11.33 4.87
CA SER A 2 -12.46 -10.85 5.89
C SER A 2 -12.82 -11.87 6.97
N ALA A 3 -12.97 -13.16 6.65
CA ALA A 3 -13.21 -14.21 7.64
C ALA A 3 -12.04 -14.35 8.66
N ILE A 4 -10.81 -14.28 8.18
CA ILE A 4 -9.61 -14.28 9.04
C ILE A 4 -9.60 -13.00 9.89
N PHE A 5 -9.94 -11.84 9.33
CA PHE A 5 -10.00 -10.61 10.12
C PHE A 5 -11.06 -10.67 11.22
N GLY A 6 -12.21 -11.28 10.95
CA GLY A 6 -13.25 -11.54 11.93
C GLY A 6 -12.76 -12.46 13.06
N SER A 7 -12.05 -13.56 12.74
CA SER A 7 -11.56 -14.49 13.77
C SER A 7 -10.53 -13.87 14.72
N TYR A 8 -9.84 -12.81 14.30
CA TYR A 8 -8.89 -12.06 15.13
C TYR A 8 -9.43 -10.72 15.63
N GLY A 9 -10.74 -10.45 15.47
CA GLY A 9 -11.39 -9.24 16.00
C GLY A 9 -10.97 -7.93 15.30
N LEU A 10 -10.33 -7.99 14.13
CA LEU A 10 -9.93 -6.80 13.38
C LEU A 10 -11.14 -6.09 12.76
N ASN A 11 -12.17 -6.85 12.34
CA ASN A 11 -13.40 -6.34 11.73
C ASN A 11 -13.16 -5.40 10.55
N LEU A 12 -12.35 -5.89 9.59
CA LEU A 12 -11.95 -5.18 8.38
C LEU A 12 -12.40 -5.92 7.12
N VAL A 13 -12.59 -5.18 6.03
CA VAL A 13 -13.03 -5.72 4.75
C VAL A 13 -12.24 -5.07 3.61
N PHE A 14 -11.71 -5.89 2.71
CA PHE A 14 -11.20 -5.43 1.42
C PHE A 14 -12.33 -5.27 0.42
N GLY A 15 -12.27 -4.24 -0.41
CA GLY A 15 -13.24 -4.04 -1.48
C GLY A 15 -12.85 -2.94 -2.44
N ASP A 16 -13.76 -2.67 -3.37
CA ASP A 16 -13.70 -1.53 -4.27
C ASP A 16 -13.86 -0.21 -3.50
N PHE A 17 -13.19 0.85 -3.94
CA PHE A 17 -13.29 2.18 -3.29
C PHE A 17 -14.74 2.68 -3.18
N LYS A 18 -15.60 2.36 -4.15
CA LYS A 18 -17.02 2.75 -4.16
C LYS A 18 -17.86 2.09 -3.07
N ALA A 19 -17.34 1.04 -2.42
CA ALA A 19 -17.96 0.46 -1.24
C ALA A 19 -17.63 1.23 0.06
N SER A 20 -16.74 2.21 0.01
CA SER A 20 -16.41 3.06 1.17
C SER A 20 -17.40 4.22 1.34
N THR A 21 -17.42 4.81 2.53
CA THR A 21 -18.17 6.03 2.83
C THR A 21 -17.40 7.32 2.51
N SER A 22 -16.26 7.20 1.83
CA SER A 22 -15.40 8.34 1.53
C SER A 22 -16.02 9.26 0.48
N THR A 23 -15.91 10.57 0.68
CA THR A 23 -16.30 11.59 -0.32
C THR A 23 -15.16 11.97 -1.27
N TYR A 24 -14.03 11.28 -1.20
CA TYR A 24 -12.89 11.52 -2.07
C TYR A 24 -13.23 11.20 -3.53
N THR A 25 -12.78 12.04 -4.46
CA THR A 25 -13.29 12.08 -5.84
C THR A 25 -12.56 11.14 -6.79
N LYS A 26 -11.29 10.83 -6.52
CA LYS A 26 -10.52 9.84 -7.30
C LYS A 26 -10.88 8.43 -6.84
N VAL A 27 -10.57 7.44 -7.67
CA VAL A 27 -10.98 6.04 -7.45
C VAL A 27 -9.73 5.16 -7.44
N PRO A 28 -9.18 4.87 -6.25
CA PRO A 28 -8.18 3.82 -6.11
C PRO A 28 -8.76 2.44 -6.40
N ASP A 29 -7.89 1.51 -6.80
CA ASP A 29 -8.32 0.16 -7.24
C ASP A 29 -8.83 -0.72 -6.08
N ILE A 30 -8.13 -0.71 -4.95
CA ILE A 30 -8.51 -1.49 -3.76
C ILE A 30 -8.48 -0.60 -2.53
N VAL A 31 -9.45 -0.81 -1.64
CA VAL A 31 -9.44 -0.26 -0.29
C VAL A 31 -9.64 -1.33 0.76
N CYS A 32 -9.19 -1.02 1.97
CA CYS A 32 -9.64 -1.70 3.17
C CYS A 32 -10.44 -0.72 4.02
N THR A 33 -11.60 -1.17 4.48
CA THR A 33 -12.51 -0.41 5.33
C THR A 33 -12.79 -1.17 6.62
N ASP A 34 -13.27 -0.44 7.63
CA ASP A 34 -14.00 -1.09 8.72
C ASP A 34 -15.45 -1.39 8.32
N LEU A 35 -16.20 -2.01 9.24
CA LEU A 35 -17.61 -2.36 9.01
C LEU A 35 -18.54 -1.16 8.80
N SER A 36 -18.10 0.06 9.10
CA SER A 36 -18.85 1.29 8.82
C SER A 36 -18.50 1.91 7.45
N GLY A 37 -17.58 1.28 6.69
CA GLY A 37 -17.12 1.76 5.40
C GLY A 37 -16.03 2.84 5.49
N GLN A 38 -15.51 3.12 6.68
CA GLN A 38 -14.43 4.09 6.87
C GLN A 38 -13.10 3.50 6.43
N LEU A 39 -12.33 4.29 5.68
CA LEU A 39 -11.07 3.85 5.09
C LEU A 39 -10.00 3.58 6.15
N ARG A 40 -9.24 2.49 5.95
CA ARG A 40 -8.09 2.09 6.78
C ARG A 40 -6.79 2.05 6.00
N PHE A 41 -6.84 1.69 4.72
CA PHE A 41 -5.75 1.88 3.77
C PHE A 41 -6.28 1.83 2.34
N ILE A 42 -5.48 2.35 1.41
CA ILE A 42 -5.77 2.41 -0.03
C ILE A 42 -4.66 1.71 -0.80
N SER A 43 -4.96 1.19 -1.99
CA SER A 43 -4.04 0.36 -2.74
C SER A 43 -4.27 0.48 -4.23
N GLU A 44 -3.22 0.21 -5.00
CA GLU A 44 -3.22 0.25 -6.47
C GLU A 44 -2.84 -1.10 -7.05
N ILE A 45 -3.50 -1.46 -8.14
CA ILE A 45 -3.16 -2.62 -8.94
C ILE A 45 -2.62 -2.16 -10.29
N LYS A 46 -1.47 -2.69 -10.64
CA LYS A 46 -0.84 -2.48 -11.94
C LYS A 46 -0.97 -3.73 -12.79
N THR A 47 -1.16 -3.52 -14.08
CA THR A 47 -1.29 -4.63 -15.03
C THR A 47 0.07 -5.27 -15.31
N PRO A 48 0.15 -6.61 -15.40
CA PRO A 48 1.42 -7.33 -15.53
C PRO A 48 2.01 -7.34 -16.96
N TRP A 49 1.34 -6.78 -17.96
CA TRP A 49 1.84 -6.75 -19.34
C TRP A 49 2.52 -5.43 -19.73
N VAL A 50 2.64 -4.48 -18.79
CA VAL A 50 3.40 -3.24 -18.98
C VAL A 50 4.71 -3.35 -18.22
N LEU A 51 5.84 -3.31 -18.93
CA LEU A 51 7.16 -3.51 -18.33
C LEU A 51 7.48 -2.47 -17.24
N ASP A 52 7.07 -1.21 -17.45
CA ASP A 52 7.21 -0.11 -16.47
C ASP A 52 6.51 -0.40 -15.12
N HIS A 53 5.65 -1.41 -15.02
CA HIS A 53 4.95 -1.75 -13.78
C HIS A 53 5.71 -2.77 -12.91
N PHE A 54 6.77 -3.41 -13.40
CA PHE A 54 7.46 -4.46 -12.65
C PHE A 54 8.15 -3.85 -11.43
N LEU A 55 7.91 -4.42 -10.24
CA LEU A 55 8.32 -3.81 -8.99
C LEU A 55 9.79 -4.09 -8.70
N GLN A 56 10.25 -5.30 -8.99
CA GLN A 56 11.63 -5.70 -8.75
C GLN A 56 12.64 -4.82 -9.52
N PRO A 57 12.49 -4.60 -10.85
CA PRO A 57 13.36 -3.67 -11.57
C PRO A 57 13.15 -2.21 -11.14
N ALA A 58 11.91 -1.80 -10.87
CA ALA A 58 11.63 -0.42 -10.49
C ALA A 58 12.32 -0.03 -9.17
N ILE A 59 12.51 -0.95 -8.22
CA ILE A 59 13.22 -0.62 -6.96
C ILE A 59 14.70 -0.32 -7.19
N GLU A 60 15.29 -0.82 -8.28
CA GLU A 60 16.69 -0.58 -8.63
C GLU A 60 16.90 0.79 -9.29
N ASP A 61 15.84 1.42 -9.83
CA ASP A 61 15.88 2.74 -10.46
C ASP A 61 14.89 3.73 -9.81
N GLU A 62 15.40 4.81 -9.23
CA GLU A 62 14.56 5.77 -8.49
C GLU A 62 13.47 6.40 -9.37
N MET A 63 13.75 6.65 -10.66
CA MET A 63 12.79 7.30 -11.54
C MET A 63 11.63 6.35 -11.88
N ASP A 64 11.94 5.08 -12.11
CA ASP A 64 10.93 4.05 -12.36
C ASP A 64 10.09 3.78 -11.10
N LEU A 65 10.73 3.69 -9.93
CA LEU A 65 10.02 3.55 -8.65
C LEU A 65 9.05 4.72 -8.44
N ARG A 66 9.49 5.95 -8.70
CA ARG A 66 8.64 7.14 -8.56
C ARG A 66 7.48 7.15 -9.56
N SER A 67 7.68 6.61 -10.75
CA SER A 67 6.62 6.45 -11.76
C SER A 67 5.55 5.48 -11.26
N VAL A 68 5.95 4.34 -10.69
CA VAL A 68 5.02 3.34 -10.15
C VAL A 68 4.29 3.86 -8.90
N LEU A 69 5.02 4.50 -7.99
CA LEU A 69 4.49 4.92 -6.68
C LEU A 69 3.72 6.25 -6.72
N GLY A 70 3.88 7.07 -7.75
CA GLY A 70 3.35 8.44 -7.78
C GLY A 70 1.84 8.52 -7.52
N GLN A 71 1.06 7.63 -8.13
CA GLN A 71 -0.40 7.62 -8.00
C GLN A 71 -0.83 7.25 -6.57
N ILE A 72 -0.29 6.17 -6.01
CA ILE A 72 -0.63 5.76 -4.64
C ILE A 72 -0.11 6.75 -3.60
N ALA A 73 1.07 7.34 -3.81
CA ALA A 73 1.60 8.38 -2.93
C ALA A 73 0.64 9.58 -2.84
N MET A 74 0.11 10.01 -3.99
CA MET A 74 -0.89 11.08 -4.07
C MET A 74 -2.17 10.69 -3.31
N TYR A 75 -2.69 9.47 -3.50
CA TYR A 75 -3.87 8.99 -2.79
C TYR A 75 -3.68 8.94 -1.28
N LEU A 76 -2.57 8.41 -0.78
CA LEU A 76 -2.26 8.35 0.65
C LEU A 76 -2.23 9.74 1.29
N ARG A 77 -1.63 10.73 0.60
CA ARG A 77 -1.60 12.11 1.07
C ARG A 77 -2.99 12.73 1.08
N GLU A 78 -3.71 12.69 -0.04
CA GLU A 78 -4.99 13.37 -0.20
C GLU A 78 -6.08 12.80 0.72
N THR A 79 -5.99 11.50 1.06
CA THR A 79 -6.91 10.84 2.00
C THR A 79 -6.42 10.80 3.45
N SER A 80 -5.23 11.37 3.72
CA SER A 80 -4.57 11.33 5.04
C SER A 80 -4.37 9.91 5.59
N LEU A 81 -4.25 8.91 4.70
CA LEU A 81 -4.07 7.51 5.08
C LEU A 81 -2.60 7.13 5.12
N LYS A 82 -2.19 6.45 6.19
CA LYS A 82 -0.81 6.09 6.47
C LYS A 82 -0.30 4.95 5.59
N TYR A 83 -1.15 3.97 5.31
CA TYR A 83 -0.75 2.69 4.74
C TYR A 83 -1.35 2.46 3.36
N GLY A 84 -0.63 1.69 2.54
CA GLY A 84 -1.15 1.17 1.28
C GLY A 84 -0.28 0.05 0.71
N PHE A 85 -0.60 -0.41 -0.50
CA PHE A 85 0.25 -1.32 -1.24
C PHE A 85 0.08 -1.13 -2.75
N VAL A 86 1.09 -1.54 -3.52
CA VAL A 86 1.02 -1.67 -4.98
C VAL A 86 1.22 -3.13 -5.32
N SER A 87 0.37 -3.68 -6.19
CA SER A 87 0.47 -5.06 -6.65
C SER A 87 0.44 -5.14 -8.17
N THR A 88 1.24 -6.02 -8.77
CA THR A 88 1.17 -6.41 -10.18
C THR A 88 0.49 -7.76 -10.39
N TYR A 89 -0.26 -8.23 -9.38
CA TYR A 89 -0.71 -9.62 -9.20
C TYR A 89 0.42 -10.61 -8.88
N GLU A 90 1.56 -10.49 -9.56
CA GLU A 90 2.73 -11.34 -9.37
C GLU A 90 3.59 -10.89 -8.19
N GLU A 91 3.77 -9.57 -8.07
CA GLU A 91 4.61 -8.92 -7.08
C GLU A 91 3.79 -7.92 -6.28
N THR A 92 4.11 -7.74 -4.99
CA THR A 92 3.47 -6.74 -4.14
C THR A 92 4.49 -6.06 -3.25
N ILE A 93 4.38 -4.73 -3.14
CA ILE A 93 5.11 -3.93 -2.15
C ILE A 93 4.12 -3.21 -1.24
N PHE A 94 4.44 -3.16 0.05
CA PHE A 94 3.66 -2.48 1.06
C PHE A 94 4.27 -1.12 1.34
N LEU A 95 3.44 -0.11 1.56
CA LEU A 95 3.84 1.28 1.71
C LEU A 95 3.38 1.83 3.06
N ARG A 96 4.18 2.74 3.62
CA ARG A 96 3.74 3.64 4.67
C ARG A 96 4.29 5.04 4.48
N GLN A 97 3.46 6.06 4.65
CA GLN A 97 3.96 7.42 4.83
C GLN A 97 4.30 7.68 6.31
N GLU A 98 5.51 8.16 6.56
CA GLU A 98 6.04 8.34 7.91
C GLU A 98 6.88 9.62 7.97
N LEU A 99 6.86 10.29 9.12
CA LEU A 99 7.75 11.40 9.41
C LEU A 99 9.06 10.86 9.99
N VAL A 100 10.14 10.90 9.22
CA VAL A 100 11.46 10.40 9.61
C VAL A 100 12.42 11.56 9.72
N ALA A 101 13.00 11.76 10.91
CA ALA A 101 13.93 12.86 11.18
C ALA A 101 13.39 14.25 10.74
N GLY A 102 12.09 14.48 10.95
CA GLY A 102 11.42 15.74 10.59
C GLY A 102 11.02 15.87 9.12
N ASN A 103 11.30 14.88 8.27
CA ASN A 103 10.93 14.88 6.86
C ASN A 103 9.91 13.78 6.56
N TRP A 104 8.83 14.13 5.86
CA TRP A 104 7.86 13.15 5.39
C TRP A 104 8.46 12.33 4.26
N GLY A 105 8.38 11.01 4.39
CA GLY A 105 8.85 10.07 3.39
C GLY A 105 7.85 8.94 3.17
N LEU A 106 7.88 8.37 1.96
CA LEU A 106 7.16 7.15 1.63
C LEU A 106 8.12 5.97 1.75
N GLN A 107 7.94 5.17 2.79
CA GLN A 107 8.72 3.95 2.98
C GLN A 107 7.99 2.78 2.31
N TYR A 108 8.77 1.83 1.81
CA TYR A 108 8.25 0.63 1.14
C TYR A 108 8.92 -0.63 1.68
N SER A 109 8.22 -1.76 1.60
CA SER A 109 8.76 -3.08 1.91
C SER A 109 9.58 -3.65 0.76
N PRO A 110 10.40 -4.69 0.99
CA PRO A 110 10.86 -5.56 -0.09
C PRO A 110 9.70 -6.11 -0.93
N VAL A 111 10.00 -6.55 -2.16
CA VAL A 111 9.03 -7.20 -3.04
C VAL A 111 8.61 -8.54 -2.47
N ILE A 112 7.30 -8.75 -2.38
CA ILE A 112 6.69 -10.01 -1.97
C ILE A 112 6.00 -10.64 -3.18
N GLY A 113 6.52 -11.79 -3.61
CA GLY A 113 5.89 -12.59 -4.66
C GLY A 113 4.58 -13.24 -4.21
N HIS A 114 3.64 -13.40 -5.13
CA HIS A 114 2.32 -14.01 -4.84
C HIS A 114 2.42 -15.45 -4.34
N SER A 115 3.42 -16.18 -4.81
CA SER A 115 3.67 -17.60 -4.52
C SER A 115 4.63 -17.82 -3.35
N THR A 116 5.14 -16.75 -2.73
CA THR A 116 6.04 -16.84 -1.58
C THR A 116 5.36 -17.58 -0.43
N SER A 117 5.89 -18.75 -0.10
CA SER A 117 5.43 -19.55 1.03
C SER A 117 6.12 -19.08 2.31
N ALA A 118 5.35 -19.05 3.41
CA ALA A 118 5.90 -18.73 4.71
C ALA A 118 6.91 -19.80 5.13
N THR A 119 8.11 -19.39 5.52
CA THR A 119 9.14 -20.28 6.08
C THR A 119 9.47 -19.86 7.50
N VAL A 120 10.22 -20.69 8.23
CA VAL A 120 10.67 -20.35 9.58
C VAL A 120 11.56 -19.11 9.49
N ILE A 121 11.10 -18.02 10.11
CA ILE A 121 11.78 -16.73 10.10
C ILE A 121 13.10 -16.87 10.86
N THR A 122 14.23 -16.65 10.18
CA THR A 122 15.49 -16.34 10.84
C THR A 122 15.55 -14.82 11.07
N PRO A 123 16.00 -14.31 12.23
CA PRO A 123 15.83 -12.90 12.63
C PRO A 123 16.47 -11.84 11.73
N ALA A 124 17.27 -12.24 10.73
CA ALA A 124 18.08 -11.34 9.93
C ALA A 124 17.51 -11.04 8.53
N ASN A 125 16.58 -11.85 8.00
CA ASN A 125 16.05 -11.63 6.64
C ASN A 125 14.59 -12.08 6.49
N PHE A 126 13.70 -11.10 6.26
CA PHE A 126 12.29 -11.34 5.98
C PHE A 126 11.99 -11.56 4.48
N SER A 127 12.99 -11.36 3.60
CA SER A 127 12.84 -11.54 2.16
C SER A 127 12.65 -13.02 1.83
N GLY A 128 11.56 -13.34 1.14
CA GLY A 128 11.22 -14.72 0.76
C GLY A 128 10.79 -15.63 1.92
N THR A 129 10.60 -15.09 3.14
CA THR A 129 10.22 -15.91 4.31
C THR A 129 8.81 -15.63 4.83
N VAL A 130 8.19 -14.52 4.40
CA VAL A 130 6.81 -14.16 4.74
C VAL A 130 5.89 -14.30 3.52
N SER A 131 4.73 -14.90 3.74
CA SER A 131 3.71 -15.01 2.68
C SER A 131 2.93 -13.72 2.52
N LEU A 132 2.42 -13.47 1.30
CA LEU A 132 1.59 -12.31 1.00
C LEU A 132 0.36 -12.18 1.93
N ARG A 133 -0.23 -13.32 2.32
CA ARG A 133 -1.37 -13.35 3.25
C ARG A 133 -0.99 -12.86 4.65
N GLN A 134 0.19 -13.24 5.16
CA GLN A 134 0.70 -12.74 6.44
C GLN A 134 0.96 -11.23 6.38
N CYS A 135 1.52 -10.74 5.27
CA CYS A 135 1.73 -9.31 5.08
C CYS A 135 0.42 -8.52 5.09
N PHE A 136 -0.62 -8.99 4.37
CA PHE A 136 -1.93 -8.35 4.41
C PHE A 136 -2.57 -8.37 5.80
N TRP A 137 -2.41 -9.46 6.54
CA TRP A 137 -2.87 -9.52 7.93
C TRP A 137 -2.14 -8.51 8.80
N HIS A 138 -0.82 -8.43 8.69
CA HIS A 138 0.00 -7.49 9.47
C HIS A 138 -0.33 -6.03 9.14
N LEU A 139 -0.43 -5.68 7.85
CA LEU A 139 -0.85 -4.35 7.39
C LEU A 139 -2.21 -3.96 7.99
N SER A 140 -3.16 -4.90 7.98
CA SER A 140 -4.51 -4.69 8.50
C SER A 140 -4.51 -4.48 10.02
N ALA A 141 -3.69 -5.23 10.75
CA ALA A 141 -3.49 -5.02 12.18
C ALA A 141 -2.90 -3.63 12.50
N LEU A 142 -1.89 -3.20 11.73
CA LEU A 142 -1.30 -1.86 11.86
C LEU A 142 -2.31 -0.76 11.56
N ALA A 143 -3.04 -0.87 10.44
CA ALA A 143 -4.04 0.11 10.05
C ALA A 143 -5.20 0.20 11.06
N ARG A 144 -5.59 -0.93 11.66
CA ARG A 144 -6.56 -0.96 12.75
C ARG A 144 -6.07 -0.20 13.98
N ALA A 145 -4.80 -0.36 14.34
CA ALA A 145 -4.18 0.32 15.48
C ALA A 145 -4.00 1.84 15.23
N GLY A 146 -3.65 2.24 14.00
CA GLY A 146 -3.52 3.65 13.63
C GLY A 146 -3.17 3.82 12.15
N HIS A 147 -4.10 4.39 11.38
CA HIS A 147 -4.02 4.51 9.92
C HIS A 147 -3.98 5.96 9.42
N VAL A 148 -3.96 6.95 10.32
CA VAL A 148 -3.95 8.36 9.91
C VAL A 148 -2.51 8.83 9.81
N ALA A 149 -2.20 9.52 8.71
CA ALA A 149 -0.96 10.25 8.56
C ALA A 149 -1.27 11.66 8.04
N MET A 150 -1.00 12.65 8.90
CA MET A 150 -1.25 14.06 8.62
C MET A 150 -0.07 14.67 7.87
N ASN A 151 0.18 14.18 6.66
CA ASN A 151 1.28 14.65 5.84
C ASN A 151 1.11 16.11 5.45
N THR A 152 1.92 16.98 6.05
CA THR A 152 1.87 18.43 5.88
C THR A 152 2.68 18.93 4.68
N LEU A 153 3.41 18.06 3.96
CA LEU A 153 4.13 18.49 2.77
C LEU A 153 3.14 18.97 1.70
N PRO A 154 3.44 20.09 1.00
CA PRO A 154 2.69 20.50 -0.17
C PRO A 154 2.69 19.40 -1.24
N GLU A 155 1.57 19.19 -1.93
CA GLU A 155 1.41 18.13 -2.94
C GLU A 155 2.51 18.18 -4.02
N ALA A 156 2.84 19.39 -4.50
CA ALA A 156 3.89 19.59 -5.49
C ALA A 156 5.30 19.16 -5.03
N LYS A 157 5.52 19.06 -3.71
CA LYS A 157 6.76 18.51 -3.14
C LYS A 157 6.66 17.02 -2.82
N TRP A 158 5.45 16.46 -2.81
CA TRP A 158 5.19 15.05 -2.52
C TRP A 158 5.15 14.21 -3.79
N THR A 159 4.45 14.69 -4.82
CA THR A 159 4.27 14.01 -6.10
C THR A 159 4.38 15.01 -7.25
N THR A 160 4.95 14.57 -8.38
CA THR A 160 5.02 15.37 -9.60
C THR A 160 4.04 14.82 -10.63
N ASN A 161 3.12 15.67 -11.11
CA ASN A 161 2.23 15.31 -12.20
C ASN A 161 3.01 15.27 -13.52
N ARG A 162 3.35 14.08 -14.00
CA ARG A 162 3.77 13.90 -15.39
C ARG A 162 2.51 13.70 -16.25
N ARG A 163 2.14 14.72 -17.02
CA ARG A 163 1.22 14.51 -18.16
C ARG A 163 2.01 13.70 -19.20
N ARG A 164 1.70 12.41 -19.35
CA ARG A 164 2.13 11.66 -20.55
C ARG A 164 1.32 12.23 -21.72
N TYR A 165 2.01 12.87 -22.67
CA TYR A 165 1.45 13.27 -23.97
C TYR A 165 1.35 12.04 -24.88
#